data_AF-A0A6V7Q644-F1
#
_entry.id   AF-A0A6V7Q644-F1
#
_cell.length_a   1.000
_cell.length_b   1.000
_cell.length_c   1.000
_cell.angle_alpha   90.00
_cell.angle_beta   90.00
_cell.angle_gamma   90.00
#
_symmetry.space_group_name_H-M   'P 1'
#
loop_
_entity.id
_entity.type
_entity.pdbx_description
1 polymer ?
#
loop_
_entity_poly.entity_id
_entity_poly.type
_entity_poly.pdbx_seq_one_letter_code
_entity_poly.pdbx_strand_id
1 'polypeptide(L)'
;MSSSPATVSLLRLNDLRDNEGRGRRRSGRGGGSVGEGENGRERAQGAEGEGDREVRLRGGQTPLRRRLPRRGFKNPFSLTFQPVGLGKIAKLINAGEIDSSELITMKTLKDTGAIGKQIKDGVRLMGRGAEDIKWPIHLEGKSSSRSSRWSVRKVYYNKLGFRALLKPEWFAKKGRLLPKAARPPPKQRDKVDSIGRLPAPTKPIPLTPEEKEAAAAKVAA
;
A
#
# COMPACT_ATOMS: atom_id res chain seq x y z
N MET A 1 -43.83 13.09 -0.14
CA MET A 1 -42.45 13.28 0.36
C MET A 1 -42.50 14.38 1.40
N SER A 2 -42.76 14.05 2.66
CA SER A 2 -42.80 15.03 3.76
C SER A 2 -41.78 14.61 4.80
N SER A 3 -40.62 15.25 4.80
CA SER A 3 -39.61 15.10 5.85
C SER A 3 -40.17 15.70 7.14
N SER A 4 -40.42 14.87 8.15
CA SER A 4 -40.76 15.34 9.50
C SER A 4 -39.58 16.12 10.09
N PRO A 5 -39.80 17.25 10.79
CA PRO A 5 -38.74 18.03 11.41
C PRO A 5 -38.11 17.23 12.56
N ALA A 6 -36.78 17.11 12.57
CA ALA A 6 -36.06 16.43 13.63
C ALA A 6 -36.30 17.12 14.97
N THR A 7 -37.08 16.49 15.86
CA THR A 7 -37.22 16.90 17.25
C THR A 7 -35.88 16.70 17.95
N VAL A 8 -35.25 17.78 18.40
CA VAL A 8 -34.01 17.73 19.18
C VAL A 8 -34.36 17.29 20.60
N SER A 9 -34.39 15.99 20.86
CA SER A 9 -34.47 15.43 22.22
C SER A 9 -33.08 15.37 22.85
N LEU A 10 -32.99 15.61 24.16
CA LEU A 10 -31.78 15.38 24.94
C LEU A 10 -31.39 13.90 24.79
N LEU A 11 -30.22 13.60 24.21
CA LEU A 11 -29.78 12.24 23.89
C LEU A 11 -29.80 11.34 25.14
N ARG A 12 -30.80 10.46 25.25
CA ARG A 12 -30.92 9.44 26.29
C ARG A 12 -30.43 8.09 25.74
N LEU A 13 -29.97 7.20 26.62
CA LEU A 13 -29.46 5.87 26.23
C LEU A 13 -30.49 5.05 25.42
N ASN A 14 -31.78 5.31 25.63
CA ASN A 14 -32.89 4.64 24.96
C ASN A 14 -33.19 5.18 23.54
N ASP A 15 -32.62 6.33 23.17
CA ASP A 15 -32.88 6.99 21.87
C ASP A 15 -31.84 6.63 20.80
N LEU A 16 -30.87 5.76 21.13
CA LEU A 16 -29.85 5.29 20.20
C LEU A 16 -30.41 4.19 19.29
N ARG A 17 -30.46 4.47 17.98
CA ARG A 17 -30.85 3.51 16.94
C ARG A 17 -29.83 3.47 15.82
N ASP A 18 -29.75 2.34 15.14
CA ASP A 18 -28.90 2.17 13.96
C ASP A 18 -29.47 2.93 12.75
N ASN A 19 -28.65 3.12 11.72
CA ASN A 19 -29.10 3.72 10.46
C ASN A 19 -30.16 2.83 9.79
N GLU A 20 -31.14 3.45 9.15
CA GLU A 20 -32.21 2.73 8.44
C GLU A 20 -31.63 1.76 7.39
N GLY A 21 -32.19 0.55 7.30
CA GLY A 21 -31.78 -0.46 6.32
C GLY A 21 -30.75 -1.50 6.81
N ARG A 22 -30.28 -1.45 8.06
CA ARG A 22 -29.31 -2.43 8.60
C ARG A 22 -29.94 -3.74 9.15
N GLY A 23 -31.24 -3.95 8.95
CA GLY A 23 -31.92 -5.18 9.36
C GLY A 23 -31.55 -6.36 8.46
N ARG A 24 -31.13 -7.49 9.06
CA ARG A 24 -30.96 -8.75 8.31
C ARG A 24 -32.34 -9.32 7.95
N ARG A 25 -32.53 -9.67 6.68
CA ARG A 25 -33.69 -10.43 6.22
C ARG A 25 -33.65 -11.84 6.81
N ARG A 26 -34.77 -12.27 7.41
CA ARG A 26 -34.89 -13.59 8.03
C ARG A 26 -35.63 -14.52 7.06
N SER A 27 -34.90 -15.51 6.54
CA SER A 27 -35.44 -16.56 5.67
C SER A 27 -36.18 -17.63 6.47
N GLY A 28 -37.15 -18.30 5.86
CA GLY A 28 -37.83 -19.46 6.44
C GLY A 28 -38.73 -19.16 7.64
N ARG A 29 -39.35 -17.97 7.67
CA ARG A 29 -40.21 -17.52 8.79
C ARG A 29 -41.69 -17.38 8.37
N GLY A 30 -42.17 -18.31 7.52
CA GLY A 30 -43.56 -18.38 7.05
C GLY A 30 -43.88 -17.47 5.85
N GLY A 31 -45.11 -17.57 5.33
CA GLY A 31 -45.55 -16.89 4.10
C GLY A 31 -45.53 -15.36 4.13
N GLY A 32 -45.61 -14.75 5.32
CA GLY A 32 -45.48 -13.30 5.52
C GLY A 32 -44.03 -12.79 5.52
N SER A 33 -43.03 -13.69 5.47
CA SER A 33 -41.63 -13.28 5.35
C SER A 33 -41.40 -12.68 3.96
N VAL A 34 -41.13 -11.36 3.93
CA VAL A 34 -40.94 -10.57 2.70
C VAL A 34 -40.03 -11.36 1.76
N GLY A 35 -40.57 -11.87 0.65
CA GLY A 35 -39.95 -12.56 -0.50
C GLY A 35 -38.91 -13.66 -0.25
N GLU A 36 -38.98 -14.38 0.87
CA GLU A 36 -38.17 -15.61 1.09
C GLU A 36 -39.04 -16.85 1.33
N GLY A 37 -40.33 -16.66 1.64
CA GLY A 37 -41.29 -17.75 1.80
C GLY A 37 -40.92 -18.71 2.93
N GLU A 38 -41.69 -19.78 3.06
CA GLU A 38 -41.47 -20.83 4.05
C GLU A 38 -40.14 -21.58 3.82
N ASN A 39 -39.73 -21.71 2.56
CA ASN A 39 -38.54 -22.46 2.15
C ASN A 39 -37.27 -21.60 2.01
N GLY A 40 -37.29 -20.34 2.47
CA GLY A 40 -36.08 -19.52 2.53
C GLY A 40 -35.37 -19.24 1.20
N ARG A 41 -36.09 -19.28 0.07
CA ARG A 41 -35.62 -19.25 -1.34
C ARG A 41 -35.01 -20.53 -1.90
N GLU A 42 -34.89 -21.59 -1.12
CA GLU A 42 -34.45 -22.89 -1.63
C GLU A 42 -35.61 -23.58 -2.37
N ARG A 43 -35.31 -24.21 -3.50
CA ARG A 43 -36.29 -24.96 -4.29
C ARG A 43 -36.48 -26.34 -3.66
N ALA A 44 -37.73 -26.79 -3.57
CA ALA A 44 -38.13 -27.91 -2.72
C ALA A 44 -37.48 -29.28 -3.05
N GLN A 45 -37.08 -29.53 -4.31
CA GLN A 45 -36.67 -30.88 -4.75
C GLN A 45 -35.58 -30.83 -5.83
N GLY A 46 -34.49 -30.13 -5.54
CA GLY A 46 -33.32 -30.12 -6.41
C GLY A 46 -32.06 -30.17 -5.58
N ALA A 47 -31.00 -30.74 -6.13
CA ALA A 47 -29.70 -30.81 -5.46
C ALA A 47 -29.01 -29.43 -5.25
N GLU A 48 -29.69 -28.32 -5.54
CA GLU A 48 -29.33 -26.96 -5.12
C GLU A 48 -30.02 -26.55 -3.79
N GLY A 49 -31.16 -27.17 -3.44
CA GLY A 49 -31.84 -27.01 -2.15
C GLY A 49 -31.49 -28.09 -1.12
N GLU A 50 -30.98 -29.25 -1.54
CA GLU A 50 -30.66 -30.37 -0.62
C GLU A 50 -29.20 -30.42 -0.15
N GLY A 51 -28.29 -29.59 -0.67
CA GLY A 51 -26.90 -29.64 -0.23
C GLY A 51 -25.90 -28.74 -0.95
N ASP A 52 -24.65 -28.79 -0.48
CA ASP A 52 -23.55 -27.96 -0.94
C ASP A 52 -22.95 -28.51 -2.25
N ARG A 53 -23.50 -28.07 -3.39
CA ARG A 53 -22.90 -28.35 -4.70
C ARG A 53 -21.69 -27.45 -4.93
N GLU A 54 -20.57 -28.03 -5.38
CA GLU A 54 -19.42 -27.22 -5.81
C GLU A 54 -19.84 -26.31 -6.98
N VAL A 55 -19.88 -24.99 -6.74
CA VAL A 55 -20.25 -23.92 -7.69
C VAL A 55 -19.50 -24.00 -9.03
N ARG A 56 -18.37 -24.72 -9.07
CA ARG A 56 -17.50 -24.88 -10.25
C ARG A 56 -17.86 -26.07 -11.14
N LEU A 57 -18.85 -26.87 -10.76
CA LEU A 57 -19.35 -27.99 -11.56
C LEU A 57 -20.09 -27.47 -12.80
N ARG A 58 -19.77 -28.03 -13.97
CA ARG A 58 -20.44 -27.72 -15.25
C ARG A 58 -21.24 -28.93 -15.76
N GLY A 59 -21.92 -29.66 -14.87
CA GLY A 59 -22.82 -30.75 -15.23
C GLY A 59 -22.20 -31.87 -16.08
N GLY A 60 -20.93 -32.22 -15.83
CA GLY A 60 -20.19 -33.25 -16.60
C GLY A 60 -19.28 -32.69 -17.70
N GLN A 61 -19.42 -31.41 -18.06
CA GLN A 61 -18.48 -30.74 -18.95
C GLN A 61 -17.10 -30.57 -18.28
N THR A 62 -16.01 -30.76 -19.02
CA THR A 62 -14.64 -30.50 -18.52
C THR A 62 -14.53 -29.07 -17.97
N PRO A 63 -14.18 -28.87 -16.68
CA PRO A 63 -14.16 -27.52 -16.09
C PRO A 63 -13.08 -26.62 -16.71
N LEU A 64 -13.32 -25.31 -16.72
CA LEU A 64 -12.42 -24.31 -17.31
C LEU A 64 -10.97 -24.41 -16.78
N ARG A 65 -10.81 -24.72 -15.49
CA ARG A 65 -9.49 -24.92 -14.85
C ARG A 65 -8.67 -26.07 -15.44
N ARG A 66 -9.31 -27.03 -16.11
CA ARG A 66 -8.67 -28.15 -16.80
C ARG A 66 -8.47 -27.89 -18.29
N ARG A 67 -9.27 -26.99 -18.88
CA ARG A 67 -9.17 -26.62 -20.31
C ARG A 67 -8.04 -25.65 -20.59
N LEU A 68 -7.84 -24.67 -19.71
CA LEU A 68 -6.80 -23.66 -19.89
C LEU A 68 -5.43 -24.23 -19.45
N PRO A 69 -4.36 -23.99 -20.21
CA PRO A 69 -3.03 -24.40 -19.81
C PRO A 69 -2.57 -23.62 -18.57
N ARG A 70 -1.73 -24.25 -17.74
CA ARG A 70 -1.07 -23.56 -16.63
C ARG A 70 0.00 -22.62 -17.20
N ARG A 71 -0.07 -21.33 -16.85
CA ARG A 71 0.83 -20.32 -17.40
C ARG A 71 1.90 -19.89 -16.39
N GLY A 72 3.16 -20.03 -16.80
CA GLY A 72 4.32 -19.47 -16.10
C GLY A 72 4.59 -20.11 -14.73
N PHE A 73 5.36 -19.39 -13.90
CA PHE A 73 5.66 -19.77 -12.53
C PHE A 73 5.61 -18.53 -11.63
N LYS A 74 5.36 -18.72 -10.34
CA LYS A 74 5.43 -17.65 -9.33
C LYS A 74 6.85 -17.56 -8.79
N ASN A 75 7.53 -16.44 -9.05
CA ASN A 75 8.88 -16.21 -8.52
C ASN A 75 8.86 -15.98 -6.99
N PRO A 76 9.48 -16.86 -6.17
CA PRO A 76 9.52 -16.68 -4.71
C PRO A 76 10.48 -15.56 -4.26
N PHE A 77 11.43 -15.18 -5.11
CA PHE A 77 12.43 -14.14 -4.83
C PHE A 77 12.01 -12.76 -5.35
N SER A 78 10.76 -12.59 -5.79
CA SER A 78 10.26 -11.30 -6.25
C SER A 78 10.25 -10.28 -5.11
N LEU A 79 10.84 -9.11 -5.34
CA LEU A 79 10.77 -7.99 -4.41
C LEU A 79 9.51 -7.17 -4.66
N THR A 80 8.76 -6.91 -3.59
CA THR A 80 7.53 -6.12 -3.63
C THR A 80 7.75 -4.77 -2.96
N PHE A 81 7.79 -3.72 -3.78
CA PHE A 81 7.94 -2.35 -3.31
C PHE A 81 6.60 -1.66 -3.20
N GLN A 82 6.41 -0.87 -2.15
CA GLN A 82 5.23 -0.05 -2.00
C GLN A 82 5.33 1.18 -2.91
N PRO A 83 4.38 1.39 -3.83
CA PRO A 83 4.40 2.55 -4.71
C PRO A 83 4.04 3.83 -3.96
N VAL A 84 4.79 4.91 -4.21
CA VAL A 84 4.51 6.26 -3.71
C VAL A 84 4.56 7.23 -4.87
N GLY A 85 3.48 7.98 -5.07
CA GLY A 85 3.40 9.03 -6.07
C GLY A 85 4.01 10.34 -5.57
N LEU A 86 4.71 11.04 -6.45
CA LEU A 86 5.30 12.35 -6.16
C LEU A 86 4.27 13.40 -5.73
N GLY A 87 3.07 13.41 -6.32
CA GLY A 87 2.01 14.34 -5.90
C GLY A 87 1.53 14.12 -4.47
N LYS A 88 1.63 12.89 -3.94
CA LYS A 88 1.34 12.64 -2.51
C LYS A 88 2.39 13.29 -1.62
N ILE A 89 3.67 13.21 -2.00
CA ILE A 89 4.77 13.87 -1.28
C ILE A 89 4.58 15.39 -1.34
N ALA A 90 4.23 15.95 -2.50
CA ALA A 90 3.96 17.38 -2.65
C ALA A 90 2.85 17.87 -1.70
N LYS A 91 1.74 17.12 -1.59
CA LYS A 91 0.65 17.44 -0.66
C LYS A 91 1.10 17.46 0.81
N LEU A 92 1.95 16.52 1.22
CA LEU A 92 2.45 16.44 2.59
C LEU A 92 3.44 17.56 2.93
N ILE A 93 4.23 18.00 1.94
CA ILE A 93 5.09 19.17 2.09
C ILE A 93 4.24 20.44 2.21
N ASN A 94 3.22 20.61 1.37
CA ASN A 94 2.30 21.75 1.47
C ASN A 94 1.51 21.78 2.80
N ALA A 95 1.24 20.60 3.40
CA ALA A 95 0.62 20.49 4.71
C ALA A 95 1.60 20.80 5.87
N GLY A 96 2.89 20.96 5.60
CA GLY A 96 3.92 21.21 6.61
C GLY A 96 4.33 19.96 7.41
N GLU A 97 3.95 18.76 6.97
CA GLU A 97 4.34 17.51 7.64
C GLU A 97 5.74 17.02 7.21
N ILE A 98 6.24 17.49 6.07
CA ILE A 98 7.55 17.13 5.52
C ILE A 98 8.33 18.40 5.18
N ASP A 99 9.54 18.51 5.72
CA ASP A 99 10.48 19.56 5.36
C ASP A 99 11.17 19.24 4.02
N SER A 100 11.10 20.18 3.08
CA SER A 100 11.74 20.06 1.76
C SER A 100 13.26 20.23 1.80
N SER A 101 13.77 20.93 2.81
CA SER A 101 15.21 21.18 3.01
C SER A 101 15.99 19.95 3.48
N GLU A 102 15.31 19.01 4.13
CA GLU A 102 15.91 17.77 4.62
C GLU A 102 15.81 16.63 3.59
N LEU A 103 16.62 15.60 3.81
CA LEU A 103 16.57 14.39 3.01
C LEU A 103 15.30 13.58 3.33
N ILE A 104 14.42 13.45 2.35
CA ILE A 104 13.21 12.63 2.50
C ILE A 104 13.59 11.16 2.32
N THR A 105 13.71 10.46 3.45
CA THR A 105 14.04 9.03 3.50
C THR A 105 12.78 8.17 3.61
N MET A 106 12.94 6.86 3.44
CA MET A 106 11.83 5.92 3.65
C MET A 106 11.29 5.93 5.10
N LYS A 107 12.08 6.42 6.07
CA LYS A 107 11.63 6.60 7.46
C LYS A 107 10.67 7.78 7.57
N THR A 108 11.03 8.95 7.04
CA THR A 108 10.17 10.15 7.07
C THR A 108 8.85 9.90 6.34
N LEU A 109 8.88 9.20 5.20
CA LEU A 109 7.66 8.81 4.47
C LEU A 109 6.76 7.83 5.23
N LYS A 110 7.31 7.02 6.15
CA LYS A 110 6.50 6.14 7.00
C LYS A 110 5.91 6.91 8.18
N ASP A 111 6.69 7.79 8.78
CA ASP A 111 6.31 8.52 9.98
C ASP A 111 5.22 9.58 9.66
N THR A 112 5.25 10.16 8.46
CA THR A 112 4.20 11.06 7.91
C THR A 112 2.97 10.33 7.34
N GLY A 113 2.93 8.99 7.35
CA GLY A 113 1.81 8.25 6.76
C GLY A 113 1.70 8.36 5.22
N ALA A 114 2.74 8.87 4.55
CA ALA A 114 2.84 8.78 3.09
C ALA A 114 2.76 7.32 2.61
N ILE A 115 3.24 6.40 3.45
CA ILE A 115 3.27 4.95 3.22
C ILE A 115 2.46 4.21 4.30
N GLY A 116 1.92 3.04 3.94
CA GLY A 116 1.22 2.17 4.87
C GLY A 116 2.11 1.58 5.99
N LYS A 117 1.47 1.05 7.03
CA LYS A 117 2.11 0.56 8.27
C LYS A 117 3.13 -0.57 8.05
N GLN A 118 2.91 -1.43 7.07
CA GLN A 118 3.76 -2.60 6.79
C GLN A 118 4.44 -2.48 5.43
N ILE A 119 5.75 -2.26 5.45
CA ILE A 119 6.59 -2.21 4.25
C ILE A 119 7.46 -3.46 4.23
N LYS A 120 7.35 -4.27 3.17
CA LYS A 120 8.11 -5.52 3.04
C LYS A 120 9.52 -5.27 2.54
N ASP A 121 9.65 -4.95 1.25
CA ASP A 121 10.95 -4.90 0.59
C ASP A 121 11.43 -3.47 0.31
N GLY A 122 10.59 -2.44 0.49
CA GLY A 122 10.98 -1.03 0.38
C GLY A 122 9.94 -0.17 -0.33
N VAL A 123 10.37 1.00 -0.79
CA VAL A 123 9.53 2.01 -1.43
C VAL A 123 9.96 2.20 -2.87
N ARG A 124 8.98 2.28 -3.77
CA ARG A 124 9.16 2.62 -5.17
C ARG A 124 8.52 3.97 -5.46
N LEU A 125 9.32 4.91 -5.95
CA LEU A 125 8.85 6.24 -6.33
C LEU A 125 8.27 6.21 -7.74
N MET A 126 7.11 6.86 -7.90
CA MET A 126 6.37 6.96 -9.16
C MET A 126 6.14 8.42 -9.54
N GLY A 127 6.34 8.76 -10.81
CA GLY A 127 6.19 10.12 -11.34
C GLY A 127 4.77 10.70 -11.39
N ARG A 128 3.76 10.04 -10.81
CA ARG A 128 2.38 10.55 -10.82
C ARG A 128 2.27 11.79 -9.93
N GLY A 129 1.82 12.91 -10.50
CA GLY A 129 1.75 14.22 -9.82
C GLY A 129 3.12 14.89 -9.65
N ALA A 130 4.04 14.67 -10.60
CA ALA A 130 5.35 15.32 -10.59
C ALA A 130 5.27 16.84 -10.80
N GLU A 131 4.19 17.35 -11.37
CA GLU A 131 3.95 18.76 -11.69
C GLU A 131 3.70 19.61 -10.44
N ASP A 132 3.20 19.00 -9.36
CA ASP A 132 2.88 19.68 -8.11
C ASP A 132 4.13 20.04 -7.28
N ILE A 133 5.30 19.52 -7.66
CA ILE A 133 6.58 19.77 -6.98
C ILE A 133 7.21 21.01 -7.59
N LYS A 134 7.32 22.08 -6.80
CA LYS A 134 7.92 23.36 -7.24
C LYS A 134 9.33 23.60 -6.70
N TRP A 135 9.74 22.81 -5.70
CA TRP A 135 10.99 22.99 -4.96
C TRP A 135 11.97 21.84 -5.22
N PRO A 136 13.28 22.07 -5.07
CA PRO A 136 14.25 20.99 -5.16
C PRO A 136 14.05 20.02 -3.98
N ILE A 137 13.81 18.74 -4.28
CA ILE A 137 13.66 17.68 -3.26
C ILE A 137 14.77 16.64 -3.46
N HIS A 138 15.35 16.18 -2.35
CA HIS A 138 16.20 15.00 -2.32
C HIS A 138 15.43 13.81 -1.78
N LEU A 139 15.22 12.80 -2.62
CA LEU A 139 14.44 11.59 -2.28
C LEU A 139 15.33 10.35 -2.22
N GLU A 140 15.21 9.55 -1.16
CA GLU A 140 15.78 8.20 -1.10
C GLU A 140 14.70 7.11 -1.18
N GLY A 141 14.80 6.26 -2.20
CA GLY A 141 13.94 5.09 -2.37
C GLY A 141 14.75 3.86 -2.79
N LYS A 142 14.16 2.66 -2.73
CA LYS A 142 14.86 1.46 -3.24
C LYS A 142 14.74 1.29 -4.76
N SER A 143 13.75 1.92 -5.36
CA SER A 143 13.51 1.91 -6.79
C SER A 143 12.80 3.20 -7.21
N SER A 144 13.08 3.68 -8.42
CA SER A 144 12.35 4.77 -9.06
C SER A 144 11.89 4.37 -10.45
N SER A 145 10.77 4.95 -10.91
CA SER A 145 10.40 4.93 -12.32
C SER A 145 11.30 5.85 -13.14
N ARG A 146 11.63 5.47 -14.40
CA ARG A 146 12.41 6.30 -15.34
C ARG A 146 11.86 7.72 -15.54
N SER A 147 10.55 7.91 -15.34
CA SER A 147 9.84 9.17 -15.56
C SER A 147 10.00 10.22 -14.47
N SER A 148 10.72 9.95 -13.38
CA SER A 148 10.97 10.97 -12.36
C SER A 148 12.04 11.95 -12.88
N ARG A 149 11.64 13.16 -13.27
CA ARG A 149 12.54 14.28 -13.63
C ARG A 149 13.41 14.77 -12.45
N TRP A 150 13.04 14.41 -11.24
CA TRP A 150 13.65 14.89 -10.00
C TRP A 150 14.85 14.03 -9.53
N SER A 151 15.69 14.64 -8.69
CA SER A 151 16.87 14.01 -8.05
C SER A 151 16.47 12.91 -7.07
N VAL A 152 16.36 11.68 -7.58
CA VAL A 152 16.05 10.48 -6.80
C VAL A 152 17.27 9.59 -6.69
N ARG A 153 17.68 9.26 -5.46
CA ARG A 153 18.77 8.30 -5.22
C ARG A 153 18.21 6.92 -4.91
N LYS A 154 18.70 5.89 -5.61
CA LYS A 154 18.33 4.49 -5.35
C LYS A 154 19.25 3.91 -4.28
N VAL A 155 18.70 3.62 -3.10
CA VAL A 155 19.46 3.15 -1.94
C VAL A 155 19.15 1.70 -1.61
N TYR A 156 20.19 0.89 -1.42
CA TYR A 156 20.04 -0.50 -0.99
C TYR A 156 19.89 -0.62 0.53
N TYR A 157 18.86 -1.35 0.96
CA TYR A 157 18.77 -1.91 2.31
C TYR A 157 18.32 -3.37 2.24
N ASN A 158 18.98 -4.25 2.99
CA ASN A 158 18.47 -5.59 3.28
C ASN A 158 17.25 -5.52 4.22
N LYS A 159 16.56 -6.64 4.46
CA LYS A 159 15.36 -6.64 5.34
C LYS A 159 15.66 -6.20 6.77
N LEU A 160 16.80 -6.64 7.32
CA LEU A 160 17.21 -6.28 8.69
C LEU A 160 17.57 -4.79 8.81
N GLY A 161 18.39 -4.27 7.90
CA GLY A 161 18.80 -2.87 7.86
C GLY A 161 17.64 -1.94 7.52
N PHE A 162 16.71 -2.37 6.66
CA PHE A 162 15.49 -1.61 6.39
C PHE A 162 14.62 -1.50 7.64
N ARG A 163 14.50 -2.58 8.42
CA ARG A 163 13.82 -2.53 9.71
C ARG A 163 14.55 -1.65 10.74
N ALA A 164 15.89 -1.68 10.75
CA ALA A 164 16.70 -0.80 11.59
C ALA A 164 16.52 0.68 11.23
N LEU A 165 16.34 1.00 9.94
CA LEU A 165 16.01 2.34 9.47
C LEU A 165 14.64 2.79 9.99
N LEU A 166 13.61 1.95 9.83
CA LEU A 166 12.23 2.31 10.14
C LEU A 166 11.89 2.30 11.63
N LYS A 167 12.62 1.52 12.43
CA LYS A 167 12.35 1.27 13.86
C LYS A 167 13.64 1.03 14.64
N PRO A 168 14.53 2.03 14.79
CA PRO A 168 15.76 1.90 15.58
C PRO A 168 15.48 1.62 17.07
N GLU A 169 14.39 2.17 17.61
CA GLU A 169 13.97 2.00 19.01
C GLU A 169 13.68 0.54 19.38
N TRP A 170 13.23 -0.27 18.41
CA TRP A 170 13.00 -1.69 18.61
C TRP A 170 14.30 -2.44 18.92
N PHE A 171 15.42 -2.03 18.32
CA PHE A 171 16.73 -2.64 18.57
C PHE A 171 17.23 -2.26 19.96
N ALA A 172 17.11 -0.98 20.33
CA ALA A 172 17.46 -0.50 21.67
C ALA A 172 16.64 -1.22 22.76
N LYS A 173 15.31 -1.35 22.60
CA LYS A 173 14.43 -2.07 23.53
C LYS A 173 14.80 -3.55 23.69
N LYS A 174 15.42 -4.16 22.68
CA LYS A 174 15.88 -5.55 22.72
C LYS A 174 17.31 -5.70 23.23
N GLY A 175 17.96 -4.61 23.65
CA GLY A 175 19.36 -4.61 24.07
C GLY A 175 20.33 -4.90 22.92
N ARG A 176 19.93 -4.65 21.67
CA ARG A 176 20.75 -4.91 20.48
C ARG A 176 21.27 -3.60 19.89
N LEU A 177 22.52 -3.61 19.45
CA LEU A 177 23.11 -2.51 18.69
C LEU A 177 22.49 -2.43 17.29
N LEU A 178 22.55 -1.24 16.69
CA LEU A 178 22.15 -1.06 15.30
C LEU A 178 23.09 -1.83 14.37
N PRO A 179 22.55 -2.64 13.43
CA PRO A 179 23.38 -3.37 12.49
C PRO A 179 24.07 -2.39 11.53
N LYS A 180 25.29 -2.72 11.11
CA LYS A 180 25.94 -2.04 9.99
C LYS A 180 25.17 -2.30 8.69
N ALA A 181 25.19 -1.35 7.78
CA ALA A 181 24.53 -1.51 6.49
C ALA A 181 25.21 -2.58 5.63
N ALA A 182 24.42 -3.50 5.10
CA ALA A 182 24.90 -4.58 4.26
C ALA A 182 25.17 -4.09 2.83
N ARG A 183 26.20 -4.64 2.19
CA ARG A 183 26.47 -4.44 0.77
C ARG A 183 25.39 -5.14 -0.08
N PRO A 184 25.03 -4.58 -1.26
CA PRO A 184 24.08 -5.23 -2.15
C PRO A 184 24.65 -6.54 -2.70
N PRO A 185 23.81 -7.57 -2.89
CA PRO A 185 24.23 -8.78 -3.60
C PRO A 185 24.53 -8.45 -5.07
N PRO A 186 25.38 -9.23 -5.76
CA PRO A 186 25.82 -8.93 -7.13
C PRO A 186 24.67 -8.61 -8.10
N LYS A 187 23.55 -9.34 -8.03
CA LYS A 187 22.35 -9.13 -8.88
C LYS A 187 21.67 -7.76 -8.70
N GLN A 188 21.95 -7.06 -7.62
CA GLN A 188 21.35 -5.75 -7.30
C GLN A 188 22.36 -4.62 -7.30
N ARG A 189 23.66 -4.92 -7.40
CA ARG A 189 24.75 -3.94 -7.31
C ARG A 189 24.59 -2.84 -8.36
N ASP A 190 24.24 -3.20 -9.59
CA ASP A 190 24.12 -2.23 -10.70
C ASP A 190 22.78 -1.47 -10.71
N LYS A 191 21.83 -1.91 -9.88
CA LYS A 191 20.48 -1.31 -9.81
C LYS A 191 20.41 -0.17 -8.79
N VAL A 192 21.34 -0.13 -7.86
CA VAL A 192 21.36 0.78 -6.71
C VAL A 192 22.54 1.71 -6.82
N ASP A 193 22.34 2.97 -6.47
CA ASP A 193 23.36 4.01 -6.60
C ASP A 193 24.20 4.09 -5.31
N SER A 194 23.61 3.73 -4.16
CA SER A 194 24.30 3.76 -2.87
C SER A 194 23.85 2.70 -1.88
N ILE A 195 24.70 2.49 -0.87
CA ILE A 195 24.39 1.67 0.30
C ILE A 195 23.69 2.55 1.33
N GLY A 196 22.64 2.02 1.95
CA GLY A 196 21.93 2.71 3.02
C GLY A 196 22.81 3.02 4.22
N ARG A 197 22.52 4.11 4.93
CA ARG A 197 23.19 4.46 6.19
C ARG A 197 22.20 4.35 7.35
N LEU A 198 22.72 3.98 8.51
CA LEU A 198 21.98 3.84 9.75
C LEU A 198 22.77 4.59 10.83
N PRO A 199 22.17 5.55 11.58
CA PRO A 199 20.78 6.03 11.51
C PRO A 199 20.45 6.80 10.22
N ALA A 200 19.17 7.15 10.02
CA ALA A 200 18.71 7.85 8.83
C ALA A 200 19.49 9.19 8.65
N PRO A 201 20.09 9.46 7.48
CA PRO A 201 20.75 10.73 7.23
C PRO A 201 19.72 11.87 7.14
N THR A 202 19.97 12.97 7.84
CA THR A 202 19.16 14.21 7.77
C THR A 202 19.60 15.11 6.63
N LYS A 203 20.91 15.24 6.42
CA LYS A 203 21.45 16.09 5.34
C LYS A 203 21.47 15.33 4.00
N PRO A 204 21.03 15.96 2.90
CA PRO A 204 21.16 15.37 1.58
C PRO A 204 22.63 15.22 1.20
N ILE A 205 22.98 14.08 0.62
CA ILE A 205 24.32 13.84 0.11
C ILE A 205 24.44 14.54 -1.24
N PRO A 206 25.51 15.33 -1.49
CA PRO A 206 25.71 15.93 -2.80
C PRO A 206 25.83 14.84 -3.87
N LEU A 207 25.11 15.00 -4.98
CA LEU A 207 25.27 14.17 -6.15
C LEU A 207 26.72 14.27 -6.66
N THR A 208 27.26 13.15 -7.10
CA THR A 208 28.56 13.15 -7.78
C THR A 208 28.50 14.01 -9.06
N PRO A 209 29.61 14.56 -9.56
CA PRO A 209 29.60 15.44 -10.74
C PRO A 209 28.91 14.79 -11.95
N GLU A 210 29.17 13.51 -12.19
CA GLU A 210 28.55 12.70 -13.24
C GLU A 210 27.02 12.58 -13.09
N GLU A 211 26.53 12.42 -11.85
CA GLU A 211 25.09 12.38 -11.56
C GLU A 211 24.42 13.74 -11.72
N LYS A 212 25.13 14.85 -11.46
CA LYS A 212 24.62 16.22 -11.68
C LYS A 212 24.44 16.52 -13.16
N GLU A 213 25.40 16.13 -14.00
CA GLU A 213 25.29 16.26 -15.46
C GLU A 213 24.16 15.41 -16.02
N ALA A 214 24.04 14.16 -15.57
CA ALA A 214 22.95 13.27 -15.97
C ALA A 214 21.56 13.74 -15.50
N ALA A 215 21.48 14.44 -14.36
CA ALA A 215 20.26 15.08 -13.89
C ALA A 215 19.91 16.32 -14.72
N ALA A 216 20.90 17.18 -15.01
CA ALA A 216 20.73 18.37 -15.85
C ALA A 216 20.27 18.00 -17.27
N ALA A 217 20.86 16.97 -17.87
CA ALA A 217 20.48 16.46 -19.19
C ALA A 217 19.02 15.93 -19.25
N LYS A 218 18.46 15.47 -18.12
CA LYS A 218 17.06 15.01 -18.03
C LYS A 218 16.05 16.10 -17.71
N VAL A 219 16.51 17.27 -17.26
CA VAL A 219 15.66 18.44 -17.01
C VAL A 219 15.50 19.25 -18.31
N ALA A 220 16.49 19.22 -19.19
CA ALA A 220 16.49 19.90 -20.49
C ALA A 220 15.72 19.15 -21.61
N ALA A 221 15.35 17.88 -21.38
CA ALA A 221 14.58 17.03 -22.31
C ALA A 221 13.17 16.76 -21.78
#